data_AF-A0A937Z1J6-F1
#
_entry.id   AF-A0A937Z1J6-F1
#
_cell.length_a   1.000
_cell.length_b   1.000
_cell.length_c   1.000
_cell.angle_alpha   90.00
_cell.angle_beta   90.00
_cell.angle_gamma   90.00
#
_symmetry.space_group_name_H-M   'P 1'
#
loop_
_entity.id
_entity.type
_entity.pdbx_description
1 polymer ?
#
loop_
_entity_poly.entity_id
_entity_poly.type
_entity_poly.pdbx_seq_one_letter_code
_entity_poly.pdbx_strand_id
1 'polypeptide(L)'
;MDQRSVHDLCEIAAGIRPGDAALLSEVGAWLGALADVAGADLTLTVHANESGKLLVLTQGRPTVVRSLYARPRSGEIVPETSEPLAARCLRSGRVQRSRYASVVSSRPVEQTVLPAR
;
A
#
# COMPACT_ATOMS: atom_id res chain seq x y z
N MET A 1 7.69 -17.62 -7.42
CA MET A 1 8.12 -16.48 -6.58
C MET A 1 7.30 -16.58 -5.31
N ASP A 2 7.96 -16.81 -4.18
CA ASP A 2 7.30 -17.02 -2.88
C ASP A 2 6.44 -15.81 -2.53
N GLN A 3 5.13 -16.02 -2.47
CA GLN A 3 4.19 -14.97 -2.11
C GLN A 3 4.18 -14.90 -0.58
N ARG A 4 5.05 -14.05 0.00
CA ARG A 4 5.08 -13.84 1.45
C ARG A 4 3.70 -13.39 1.92
N SER A 5 3.23 -13.99 3.01
CA SER A 5 1.95 -13.60 3.59
C SER A 5 2.06 -12.20 4.21
N VAL A 6 0.92 -11.53 4.40
CA VAL A 6 0.89 -10.24 5.13
C VAL A 6 1.48 -10.39 6.53
N HIS A 7 1.24 -11.54 7.17
CA HIS A 7 1.80 -11.87 8.48
C HIS A 7 3.33 -11.88 8.45
N ASP A 8 3.94 -12.58 7.49
CA ASP A 8 5.40 -12.64 7.34
C ASP A 8 6.00 -11.25 7.06
N LEU A 9 5.29 -10.43 6.30
CA LEU A 9 5.71 -9.06 6.00
C LEU A 9 5.58 -8.12 7.20
N CYS A 10 4.69 -8.41 8.15
CA CYS A 10 4.60 -7.64 9.39
C CYS A 10 5.83 -7.85 10.30
N GLU A 11 6.54 -8.97 10.20
CA GLU A 11 7.77 -9.20 10.98
C GLU A 11 8.91 -8.23 10.61
N ILE A 12 8.93 -7.75 9.37
CA ILE A 12 9.91 -6.79 8.85
C ILE A 12 9.40 -5.35 8.83
N ALA A 13 8.17 -5.12 9.32
CA ALA A 13 7.56 -3.81 9.44
C ALA A 13 7.91 -3.15 10.78
N ALA A 14 8.10 -1.83 10.76
CA ALA A 14 8.39 -1.05 11.95
C ALA A 14 7.12 -0.80 12.78
N GLY A 15 7.19 -1.11 14.07
CA GLY A 15 6.19 -0.66 15.05
C GLY A 15 4.83 -1.36 14.95
N ILE A 16 4.72 -2.47 14.22
CA ILE A 16 3.50 -3.28 14.16
C ILE A 16 3.42 -4.16 15.42
N ARG A 17 2.34 -4.03 16.19
CA ARG A 17 2.09 -4.92 17.32
C ARG A 17 1.54 -6.26 16.82
N PRO A 18 1.73 -7.37 17.55
CA PRO A 18 1.18 -8.67 17.13
C PRO A 18 -0.32 -8.66 16.83
N GLY A 19 -1.11 -7.89 17.60
CA GLY A 19 -2.55 -7.73 17.36
C GLY A 19 -2.89 -6.94 16.09
N ASP A 20 -2.01 -6.04 15.65
CA ASP A 20 -2.23 -5.25 14.43
C ASP A 20 -1.97 -6.10 13.18
N ALA A 21 -1.07 -7.09 13.24
CA ALA A 21 -0.77 -7.98 12.11
C ALA A 21 -1.99 -8.82 11.67
N ALA A 22 -2.82 -9.27 12.62
CA ALA A 22 -4.06 -9.99 12.33
C ALA A 22 -5.07 -9.08 11.61
N LEU A 23 -5.29 -7.88 12.13
CA LEU A 23 -6.17 -6.88 11.51
C LEU A 23 -5.70 -6.50 10.10
N LEU A 24 -4.40 -6.25 9.93
CA LEU A 24 -3.81 -5.93 8.63
C LEU A 24 -3.92 -7.10 7.64
N SER A 25 -3.84 -8.34 8.12
CA SER A 25 -4.08 -9.53 7.29
C SER A 25 -5.54 -9.63 6.85
N GLU A 26 -6.50 -9.31 7.73
CA GLU A 26 -7.92 -9.28 7.40
C GLU A 26 -8.24 -8.18 6.38
N VAL A 27 -7.79 -6.95 6.63
CA VAL A 27 -7.86 -5.84 5.64
C VAL A 27 -7.21 -6.28 4.33
N GLY A 28 -6.08 -6.97 4.42
CA GLY A 28 -5.33 -7.54 3.30
C GLY A 28 -6.17 -8.45 2.41
N ALA A 29 -6.99 -9.31 3.00
CA ALA A 29 -7.85 -10.25 2.30
C ALA A 29 -8.97 -9.57 1.50
N TRP A 30 -9.45 -8.40 1.96
CA TRP A 30 -10.53 -7.65 1.31
C TRP A 30 -10.06 -6.74 0.17
N LEU A 31 -8.77 -6.42 0.08
CA LEU A 31 -8.25 -5.43 -0.87
C LEU A 31 -8.56 -5.73 -2.33
N GLY A 32 -8.60 -7.00 -2.73
CA GLY A 32 -8.96 -7.37 -4.11
C GLY A 32 -10.40 -6.96 -4.47
N ALA A 33 -11.37 -7.34 -3.63
CA ALA A 33 -12.77 -6.96 -3.83
C ALA A 33 -12.97 -5.44 -3.74
N LEU A 34 -12.29 -4.77 -2.80
CA LEU A 34 -12.34 -3.32 -2.68
C LEU A 34 -11.74 -2.61 -3.90
N ALA A 35 -10.67 -3.16 -4.48
CA ALA A 35 -10.05 -2.62 -5.69
C ALA A 35 -11.02 -2.69 -6.88
N ASP A 36 -11.79 -3.77 -6.99
CA ASP A 36 -12.83 -3.90 -8.00
C ASP A 36 -13.97 -2.90 -7.81
N VAL A 37 -14.50 -2.78 -6.58
CA VAL A 37 -15.55 -1.80 -6.27
C VAL A 37 -15.06 -0.36 -6.52
N ALA A 38 -13.82 -0.06 -6.16
CA ALA A 38 -13.23 1.25 -6.39
C ALA A 38 -12.83 1.51 -7.85
N GLY A 39 -12.68 0.45 -8.66
CA GLY A 39 -12.08 0.54 -9.99
C GLY A 39 -10.65 1.11 -9.96
N ALA A 40 -9.85 0.76 -8.95
CA ALA A 40 -8.52 1.32 -8.74
C ALA A 40 -7.56 0.33 -8.07
N ASP A 41 -6.25 0.47 -8.33
CA ASP A 41 -5.23 -0.23 -7.55
C ASP A 41 -5.23 0.27 -6.11
N LEU A 42 -5.28 -0.66 -5.16
CA LEU A 42 -5.20 -0.38 -3.73
C LEU A 42 -3.95 -1.02 -3.16
N THR A 43 -3.26 -0.31 -2.27
CA THR A 43 -2.10 -0.85 -1.55
C THR A 43 -2.27 -0.62 -0.05
N LEU A 44 -1.85 -1.62 0.73
CA LEU A 44 -1.70 -1.50 2.17
C LEU A 44 -0.21 -1.31 2.47
N THR A 45 0.14 -0.16 3.03
CA THR A 45 1.53 0.27 3.21
C THR A 45 1.81 0.64 4.65
N VAL A 46 2.96 0.22 5.16
CA VAL A 46 3.46 0.51 6.52
C VAL A 46 4.88 1.04 6.46
N HIS A 47 5.41 1.53 7.59
CA HIS A 47 6.83 1.81 7.70
C HIS A 47 7.62 0.49 7.70
N ALA A 48 8.71 0.44 6.93
CA ALA A 48 9.67 -0.66 7.05
C ALA A 48 10.55 -0.45 8.29
N ASN A 49 11.20 -1.52 8.78
CA ASN A 49 12.22 -1.41 9.84
C ASN A 49 13.38 -0.48 9.47
N GLU A 50 13.66 -0.34 8.18
CA GLU A 50 14.68 0.55 7.64
C GLU A 50 14.15 2.00 7.58
N SER A 51 14.85 2.92 8.25
CA SER A 51 14.47 4.34 8.31
C SER A 51 14.31 4.97 6.92
N GLY A 52 13.27 5.78 6.75
CA GLY A 52 12.97 6.46 5.49
C GLY A 52 12.45 5.54 4.39
N LYS A 53 12.03 4.30 4.73
CA LYS A 53 11.44 3.35 3.78
C LYS A 53 10.05 2.91 4.22
N LEU A 54 9.25 2.57 3.20
CA LEU A 54 7.92 2.01 3.33
C LEU A 54 7.91 0.58 2.80
N LEU A 55 7.06 -0.25 3.37
CA LEU A 55 6.81 -1.62 2.94
C LEU A 55 5.37 -1.72 2.45
N VAL A 56 5.19 -2.21 1.22
CA VAL A 56 3.87 -2.59 0.70
C VAL A 56 3.55 -3.99 1.23
N LEU A 57 2.65 -4.08 2.21
CA LEU A 57 2.22 -5.37 2.77
C LEU A 57 1.45 -6.20 1.75
N THR A 58 0.54 -5.57 1.03
CA THR A 58 -0.23 -6.23 -0.02
C THR A 58 -0.86 -5.23 -0.98
N GLN A 59 -1.37 -5.73 -2.09
CA GLN A 59 -2.00 -4.96 -3.15
C GLN A 59 -3.30 -5.63 -3.60
N GLY A 60 -4.37 -4.85 -3.66
CA GLY A 60 -5.57 -5.17 -4.42
C GLY A 60 -5.41 -4.66 -5.86
N ARG A 61 -5.50 -5.56 -6.83
CA ARG A 61 -5.48 -5.21 -8.26
C ARG A 61 -6.89 -5.35 -8.81
N PRO A 62 -7.46 -4.30 -9.43
CA PRO A 62 -8.78 -4.40 -10.02
C PRO A 62 -8.73 -5.36 -11.22
N THR A 63 -9.75 -6.18 -11.33
CA THR A 63 -10.09 -7.02 -12.47
C THR A 63 -11.03 -6.29 -13.45
N VAL A 64 -11.81 -5.33 -12.95
CA VAL A 64 -12.78 -4.55 -13.75
C VAL A 64 -12.15 -3.44 -14.60
N VAL A 65 -10.92 -3.02 -14.27
CA VAL A 65 -10.14 -2.04 -15.04
C VAL A 65 -8.68 -2.45 -15.12
N ARG A 66 -7.93 -1.88 -16.06
CA ARG A 66 -6.50 -2.15 -16.18
C ARG A 66 -5.73 -1.54 -15.00
N SER A 67 -5.09 -2.41 -14.21
CA SER A 67 -4.09 -2.06 -13.19
C SER A 67 -3.00 -1.12 -13.74
N LEU A 68 -2.65 -0.09 -12.97
CA LEU A 68 -1.57 0.86 -13.23
C LEU A 68 -0.19 0.20 -13.12
N TYR A 69 -0.07 -0.82 -12.27
CA TYR A 69 1.18 -1.53 -12.06
C TYR A 69 1.29 -2.76 -12.96
N ALA A 70 2.43 -2.89 -13.66
CA ALA A 70 2.70 -4.04 -14.52
C ALA A 70 2.97 -5.32 -13.72
N ARG A 71 3.52 -5.17 -12.50
CA ARG A 71 3.86 -6.27 -11.59
C ARG A 71 3.21 -6.04 -10.22
N PRO A 72 2.88 -7.11 -9.47
CA PRO A 72 2.46 -7.00 -8.08
C PRO A 72 3.54 -6.32 -7.23
N ARG A 73 3.11 -5.49 -6.28
CA ARG A 73 3.97 -4.73 -5.36
C ARG A 73 4.06 -5.30 -3.95
N SER A 74 3.31 -6.37 -3.64
CA SER A 74 3.36 -6.99 -2.30
C SER A 74 4.79 -7.41 -1.95
N GLY A 75 5.26 -6.99 -0.78
CA GLY A 75 6.63 -7.20 -0.29
C GLY A 75 7.66 -6.19 -0.80
N GLU A 76 7.27 -5.22 -1.63
CA GLU A 76 8.18 -4.20 -2.13
C GLU A 76 8.53 -3.20 -1.00
N ILE A 77 9.82 -2.96 -0.81
CA ILE A 77 10.33 -1.89 0.05
C ILE A 77 10.72 -0.71 -0.85
N VAL A 78 10.12 0.45 -0.59
CA VAL A 78 10.32 1.68 -1.38
C VAL A 78 10.76 2.84 -0.50
N PRO A 79 11.57 3.78 -1.00
CA PRO A 79 11.90 4.98 -0.24
C PRO A 79 10.65 5.87 -0.09
N GLU A 80 10.54 6.57 1.04
CA GLU A 80 9.43 7.50 1.28
C GLU A 80 9.31 8.60 0.22
N THR A 81 10.42 8.96 -0.43
CA THR A 81 10.44 9.95 -1.52
C THR A 81 9.72 9.47 -2.77
N SER A 82 9.61 8.15 -2.98
CA SER A 82 8.82 7.57 -4.07
C SER A 82 7.32 7.52 -3.75
N GLU A 83 6.95 7.53 -2.48
CA GLU A 83 5.56 7.46 -2.01
C GLU A 83 5.27 8.56 -0.96
N PRO A 84 5.40 9.86 -1.33
CA PRO A 84 5.40 10.96 -0.37
C PRO A 84 4.04 11.15 0.33
N LEU A 85 2.92 10.79 -0.33
CA LEU A 85 1.59 10.84 0.30
C LEU A 85 1.42 9.75 1.36
N ALA A 86 1.90 8.53 1.09
CA ALA A 86 1.84 7.44 2.06
C ALA A 86 2.68 7.78 3.29
N ALA A 87 3.91 8.26 3.09
CA ALA A 87 4.80 8.69 4.16
C ALA A 87 4.18 9.81 5.02
N ARG A 88 3.56 10.83 4.40
CA ARG A 88 2.85 11.90 5.14
C ARG A 88 1.63 11.38 5.89
N CYS A 89 0.85 10.48 5.29
CA CYS A 89 -0.32 9.90 5.92
C CYS A 89 0.05 9.12 7.19
N LEU A 90 1.07 8.26 7.10
CA LEU A 90 1.55 7.48 8.24
C LEU A 90 2.06 8.36 9.38
N ARG A 91 2.84 9.41 9.07
CA ARG A 91 3.36 10.34 10.11
C ARG A 91 2.28 11.20 10.76
N SER A 92 1.34 11.72 9.97
CA SER A 92 0.34 12.68 10.47
C SER A 92 -0.93 12.01 10.98
N GLY A 93 -1.18 10.75 10.60
CA GLY A 93 -2.45 10.07 10.81
C GLY A 93 -3.63 10.76 10.12
N ARG A 94 -3.40 11.61 9.12
CA ARG A 94 -4.43 12.38 8.40
C ARG A 94 -4.52 11.93 6.95
N VAL A 95 -5.74 11.93 6.43
CA VAL A 95 -6.03 11.65 5.01
C VAL A 95 -5.19 12.57 4.11
N GLN A 96 -4.55 11.97 3.11
CA GLN A 96 -3.79 12.69 2.08
C GLN A 96 -4.47 12.48 0.73
N ARG A 97 -4.52 13.54 -0.08
CA ARG A 97 -5.03 13.48 -1.46
C ARG A 97 -4.10 14.28 -2.36
N SER A 98 -3.82 13.77 -3.53
CA SER A 98 -3.10 14.50 -4.56
C SER A 98 -3.46 14.00 -5.94
N ARG A 99 -3.27 14.87 -6.92
CA ARG A 99 -3.28 14.53 -8.33
C ARG A 99 -1.91 14.84 -8.89
N TYR A 100 -1.27 13.86 -9.52
CA TYR A 100 0.08 14.03 -10.08
C TYR A 100 0.20 13.29 -11.41
N ALA A 101 1.13 13.72 -12.25
CA ALA A 101 1.49 12.97 -13.44
C ALA A 101 2.29 11.74 -13.01
N SER A 102 1.75 10.55 -13.25
CA SER A 102 2.49 9.33 -12.95
C SER A 102 3.58 9.12 -13.99
N VAL A 103 4.82 8.96 -13.52
CA VAL A 103 5.97 8.59 -14.36
C VAL A 103 5.73 7.23 -15.03
N VAL A 104 4.92 6.36 -14.42
CA VAL A 104 4.65 4.99 -14.89
C VAL A 104 3.56 4.94 -15.95
N SER A 105 2.52 5.78 -15.85
CA SER A 105 1.34 5.68 -16.74
C SER A 105 1.18 6.83 -17.72
N SER A 106 2.03 7.86 -17.66
CA SER A 106 1.93 9.12 -18.45
C SER A 106 0.55 9.78 -18.39
N ARG A 107 -0.27 9.40 -17.43
CA ARG A 107 -1.63 9.89 -17.19
C ARG A 107 -1.69 10.55 -15.82
N PRO A 108 -2.55 11.55 -15.64
CA PRO A 108 -2.82 12.08 -14.31
C PRO A 108 -3.40 10.96 -13.44
N VAL A 109 -2.72 10.66 -12.34
CA VAL A 109 -3.17 9.73 -11.30
C VAL A 109 -3.71 10.55 -10.15
N GLU A 110 -4.89 10.18 -9.69
CA GLU A 110 -5.44 10.63 -8.42
C GLU A 110 -5.11 9.58 -7.37
N GLN A 111 -4.46 10.00 -6.29
CA GLN A 111 -4.11 9.13 -5.18
C GLN A 111 -4.73 9.69 -3.90
N THR A 112 -5.52 8.85 -3.24
CA THR A 112 -6.03 9.10 -1.89
C THR A 112 -5.39 8.09 -0.95
N VAL A 113 -4.81 8.56 0.14
CA VAL A 113 -4.24 7.71 1.19
C VAL A 113 -5.03 7.95 2.47
N LEU A 114 -5.53 6.87 3.04
CA LEU A 114 -6.31 6.85 4.27
C LEU A 114 -5.47 6.20 5.38
N PRO A 115 -5.47 6.75 6.61
CA PRO A 115 -4.85 6.06 7.74
C PRO A 115 -5.72 4.86 8.12
N ALA A 116 -5.12 3.68 8.22
CA ALA A 116 -5.72 2.55 8.91
C ALA A 116 -5.53 2.74 10.43
N ARG A 117 -6.60 2.72 11.20
CA ARG A 117 -6.60 2.89 12.66
C ARG A 117 -7.46 1.83 13.31
#